data_AF-A0A6G9HM61-F1
#
_entry.id   AF-A0A6G9HM61-F1
#
_cell.length_a   1.000
_cell.length_b   1.000
_cell.length_c   1.000
_cell.angle_alpha   90.00
_cell.angle_beta   90.00
_cell.angle_gamma   90.00
#
_symmetry.space_group_name_H-M   'P 1'
#
loop_
_entity.id
_entity.type
_entity.pdbx_description
1 polymer ?
#
loop_
_entity_poly.entity_id
_entity_poly.type
_entity_poly.pdbx_seq_one_letter_code
_entity_poly.pdbx_strand_id
1 'polypeptide(L)'
;MAWLGVRWRIALPEMAVSLGYSWMERAVMTGVKLVPFCQPAAQQVILSLCDHYAAEMPRALAAPDGDIGLATPLAAIASARHETQYSRLFRS
;
A
#
# COMPACT_ATOMS: atom_id res chain seq x y z
N MET A 1 6.81 -12.30 5.38
CA MET A 1 5.90 -12.67 4.28
C MET A 1 6.62 -13.45 3.18
N ALA A 2 7.70 -12.93 2.58
CA ALA A 2 8.44 -13.63 1.53
C ALA A 2 8.90 -15.07 1.91
N TRP A 3 9.51 -15.25 3.09
CA TRP A 3 9.92 -16.58 3.57
C TRP A 3 8.77 -17.59 3.64
N LEU A 4 7.59 -17.15 4.11
CA LEU A 4 6.41 -18.00 4.24
C LEU A 4 5.88 -18.42 2.86
N GLY A 5 5.87 -17.50 1.90
CA GLY A 5 5.51 -17.77 0.51
C GLY A 5 6.36 -18.86 -0.13
N VAL A 6 7.68 -18.75 0.03
CA VAL A 6 8.62 -19.78 -0.42
C VAL A 6 8.32 -21.12 0.27
N ARG A 7 8.11 -21.12 1.58
CA ARG A 7 7.83 -22.33 2.37
C ARG A 7 6.54 -23.04 1.96
N TRP A 8 5.53 -22.28 1.55
CA TRP A 8 4.23 -22.76 1.09
C TRP A 8 4.13 -22.93 -0.43
N ARG A 9 5.21 -22.62 -1.17
CA ARG A 9 5.27 -22.70 -2.64
C ARG A 9 4.18 -21.86 -3.34
N ILE A 10 3.89 -20.69 -2.79
CA ILE A 10 2.98 -19.71 -3.41
C ILE A 10 3.75 -18.95 -4.48
N ALA A 11 3.17 -18.82 -5.67
CA ALA A 11 3.79 -18.08 -6.76
C ALA A 11 3.96 -16.59 -6.40
N LEU A 12 5.05 -15.98 -6.86
CA LEU A 12 5.35 -14.57 -6.57
C LEU A 12 4.19 -13.62 -6.96
N PRO A 13 3.55 -13.73 -8.13
CA PRO A 13 2.42 -12.87 -8.48
C PRO A 13 1.23 -13.02 -7.52
N GLU A 14 0.92 -14.24 -7.08
CA GLU A 14 -0.18 -14.49 -6.13
C GLU A 14 0.09 -13.83 -4.77
N MET A 15 1.33 -13.95 -4.29
CA MET A 15 1.76 -13.24 -3.08
C MET A 15 1.67 -11.72 -3.23
N ALA A 16 2.12 -11.19 -4.38
CA ALA A 16 2.12 -9.76 -4.65
C ALA A 16 0.69 -9.21 -4.65
N VAL A 17 -0.26 -9.90 -5.31
CA VAL A 17 -1.68 -9.53 -5.30
C VAL A 17 -2.25 -9.50 -3.88
N SER A 18 -2.02 -10.55 -3.09
CA SER A 18 -2.53 -10.60 -1.71
C SER A 18 -1.97 -9.48 -0.83
N LEU A 19 -0.65 -9.23 -0.92
CA LEU A 19 0.02 -8.17 -0.16
C LEU A 19 -0.46 -6.78 -0.62
N GLY A 20 -0.58 -6.58 -1.93
CA GLY A 20 -1.05 -5.34 -2.54
C GLY A 20 -2.46 -4.98 -2.09
N TYR A 21 -3.40 -5.93 -2.20
CA TYR A 21 -4.78 -5.72 -1.74
C TYR A 21 -4.83 -5.34 -0.26
N SER A 22 -4.17 -6.12 0.60
CA SER A 22 -4.16 -5.84 2.05
C SER A 22 -3.57 -4.46 2.39
N TRP A 23 -2.55 -4.03 1.65
CA TRP A 23 -1.97 -2.71 1.83
C TRP A 23 -2.94 -1.60 1.41
N MET A 24 -3.54 -1.70 0.23
CA MET A 24 -4.49 -0.71 -0.30
C MET A 24 -5.74 -0.61 0.57
N GLU A 25 -6.33 -1.73 0.97
CA GLU A 25 -7.51 -1.75 1.86
C GLU A 25 -7.21 -1.03 3.18
N ARG A 26 -6.07 -1.31 3.82
CA ARG A 26 -5.66 -0.64 5.06
C ARG A 26 -5.45 0.86 4.88
N ALA A 27 -4.87 1.28 3.76
CA ALA A 27 -4.68 2.69 3.44
C ALA A 27 -6.04 3.40 3.26
N VAL A 28 -6.97 2.81 2.50
CA VAL A 28 -8.31 3.37 2.29
C VAL A 28 -9.08 3.44 3.59
N MET A 29 -9.05 2.40 4.43
CA MET A 29 -9.72 2.40 5.74
C MET A 29 -9.11 3.44 6.70
N THR A 30 -7.83 3.76 6.57
CA THR A 30 -7.21 4.88 7.30
C THR A 30 -7.76 6.21 6.79
N GLY A 31 -7.90 6.37 5.47
CA GLY A 31 -8.54 7.52 4.83
C GLY A 31 -9.99 7.73 5.30
N VAL A 32 -10.79 6.66 5.39
CA VAL A 32 -12.18 6.71 5.90
C VAL A 32 -12.23 7.32 7.31
N LYS A 33 -11.24 7.04 8.16
CA LYS A 33 -11.20 7.55 9.54
C LYS A 33 -10.68 8.99 9.62
N LEU A 34 -9.82 9.41 8.69
CA LEU A 34 -9.17 10.73 8.71
C LEU A 34 -9.93 11.82 7.94
N VAL A 35 -10.51 11.49 6.77
CA VAL A 35 -11.17 12.44 5.84
C VAL A 35 -12.71 12.35 5.88
N PRO A 36 -13.26 11.54 6.79
CA PRO A 36 -14.59 10.88 6.71
C PRO A 36 -15.28 10.82 5.33
N PHE A 37 -15.16 9.69 4.63
CA PHE A 37 -16.01 9.36 3.47
C PHE A 37 -16.82 8.08 3.68
N CYS A 38 -17.90 7.91 2.89
CA CYS A 38 -18.83 6.81 3.05
C CYS A 38 -18.25 5.47 2.56
N GLN A 39 -18.78 4.37 3.10
CA GLN A 39 -18.32 3.01 2.76
C GLN A 39 -18.42 2.69 1.26
N PRO A 40 -19.50 3.06 0.53
CA PRO A 40 -19.54 2.86 -0.92
C PRO A 40 -18.41 3.59 -1.66
N ALA A 41 -18.07 4.82 -1.25
CA ALA A 41 -16.96 5.55 -1.85
C ALA A 41 -15.62 4.86 -1.57
N ALA A 42 -15.43 4.31 -0.36
CA ALA A 42 -14.24 3.53 -0.03
C ALA A 42 -14.07 2.30 -0.94
N GLN A 43 -15.16 1.57 -1.20
CA GLN A 43 -15.14 0.42 -2.11
C GLN A 43 -14.77 0.82 -3.55
N GLN A 44 -15.30 1.93 -4.05
CA GLN A 44 -14.94 2.45 -5.38
C GLN A 44 -13.46 2.82 -5.47
N VAL A 45 -12.89 3.42 -4.42
CA VAL A 45 -11.45 3.71 -4.37
C VAL A 45 -10.62 2.42 -4.38
N ILE A 46 -11.01 1.41 -3.59
CA ILE A 46 -10.30 0.12 -3.56
C ILE A 46 -10.31 -0.53 -4.94
N LEU A 47 -11.46 -0.55 -5.63
CA LEU A 47 -11.56 -1.12 -6.98
C LEU A 47 -10.62 -0.41 -7.97
N SER A 48 -10.66 0.92 -8.00
CA SER A 48 -9.78 1.71 -8.88
C SER A 48 -8.30 1.49 -8.58
N LEU A 49 -7.93 1.38 -7.30
CA LEU A 49 -6.55 1.09 -6.90
C LEU A 49 -6.13 -0.34 -7.28
N CYS A 50 -7.01 -1.32 -7.16
CA CYS A 50 -6.76 -2.70 -7.58
C CYS A 50 -6.50 -2.79 -9.08
N ASP A 51 -7.29 -2.11 -9.91
CA ASP A 51 -7.08 -2.07 -11.36
C ASP A 51 -5.73 -1.45 -11.72
N HIS A 52 -5.40 -0.31 -11.09
CA HIS A 52 -4.11 0.34 -11.28
C HIS A 52 -2.94 -0.54 -10.82
N TYR A 53 -3.07 -1.18 -9.65
CA TYR A 53 -2.07 -2.08 -9.11
C TYR A 53 -1.83 -3.28 -10.04
N ALA A 54 -2.89 -3.90 -10.55
CA ALA A 54 -2.80 -5.04 -11.46
C ALA A 54 -2.08 -4.66 -12.77
N ALA A 55 -2.34 -3.45 -13.29
CA ALA A 55 -1.68 -2.95 -14.50
C ALA A 55 -0.18 -2.67 -14.30
N GLU A 56 0.21 -2.12 -13.14
CA GLU A 56 1.60 -1.75 -12.86
C GLU A 56 2.45 -2.90 -12.27
N MET A 57 1.82 -3.93 -11.71
CA MET A 57 2.51 -5.03 -11.03
C MET A 57 3.58 -5.72 -11.90
N PRO A 58 3.36 -6.06 -13.20
CA PRO A 58 4.39 -6.69 -14.02
C PRO A 58 5.64 -5.81 -14.17
N ARG A 59 5.45 -4.50 -14.35
CA ARG A 59 6.55 -3.53 -14.46
C ARG A 59 7.32 -3.44 -13.14
N ALA A 60 6.61 -3.37 -12.02
CA ALA A 60 7.23 -3.29 -10.69
C ALA A 60 8.01 -4.56 -10.34
N LEU A 61 7.50 -5.75 -10.68
CA LEU A 61 8.18 -7.03 -10.44
C LEU A 61 9.42 -7.24 -11.32
N ALA A 62 9.48 -6.58 -12.47
CA ALA A 62 10.61 -6.64 -13.39
C ALA A 62 11.61 -5.48 -13.22
N ALA A 63 11.39 -4.59 -12.24
CA ALA A 63 12.25 -3.42 -12.03
C ALA A 63 13.68 -3.84 -11.64
N PRO A 64 14.72 -3.24 -12.23
CA PRO A 64 16.11 -3.52 -11.85
C PRO A 64 16.43 -2.93 -10.47
N ASP A 65 17.46 -3.46 -9.82
CA ASP A 65 17.90 -3.02 -8.49
C ASP A 65 18.20 -1.52 -8.41
N GLY A 66 18.67 -0.91 -9.51
CA GLY A 66 18.95 0.53 -9.58
C GLY A 66 17.71 1.42 -9.44
N ASP A 67 16.52 0.88 -9.69
CA ASP A 67 15.25 1.60 -9.51
C ASP A 67 14.66 1.39 -8.10
N ILE A 68 15.24 0.48 -7.30
CA ILE A 68 14.83 0.22 -5.92
C ILE A 68 15.37 1.34 -5.02
N GLY A 69 14.49 1.95 -4.22
CA GLY A 69 14.86 3.01 -3.29
C GLY A 69 14.70 4.42 -3.84
N LEU A 70 14.10 4.60 -5.02
CA LEU A 70 13.57 5.89 -5.45
C LEU A 70 12.64 6.45 -4.36
N ALA A 71 13.04 7.59 -3.80
CA ALA A 71 12.40 8.14 -2.61
C ALA A 71 11.00 8.67 -2.94
N THR A 72 10.08 8.50 -2.00
CA THR A 72 8.84 9.26 -1.90
C THR A 72 9.07 10.41 -0.90
N PRO A 73 9.76 11.50 -1.29
CA PRO A 73 10.25 12.52 -0.35
C PRO A 73 9.12 13.14 0.47
N LEU A 74 7.95 13.34 -0.14
CA LEU A 74 6.77 13.85 0.56
C LEU A 74 6.24 12.88 1.62
N ALA A 75 6.31 11.56 1.38
CA ALA A 75 5.92 10.56 2.36
C ALA A 75 6.92 10.53 3.54
N ALA A 76 8.22 10.67 3.27
CA ALA A 76 9.23 10.78 4.31
C ALA A 76 9.02 12.03 5.19
N ILE A 77 8.75 13.19 4.58
CA ILE A 77 8.44 14.43 5.31
C ILE A 77 7.15 14.29 6.12
N ALA A 78 6.09 13.72 5.54
CA ALA A 78 4.83 13.50 6.24
C ALA A 78 5.00 12.55 7.44
N SER A 79 5.78 11.48 7.27
CA SER A 79 6.12 10.54 8.34
C SER A 79 6.89 11.21 9.47
N ALA A 80 7.91 12.02 9.17
CA ALA A 80 8.66 12.77 10.18
C ALA A 80 7.77 13.76 10.95
N ARG A 81 6.83 14.42 10.25
CA ARG A 81 5.86 15.33 10.89
C ARG A 81 4.86 14.60 11.81
N HIS A 82 4.55 13.33 11.53
CA HIS A 82 3.66 12.53 12.36
C HIS A 82 4.22 12.32 13.78
N GLU A 83 5.54 12.33 13.95
CA GLU A 83 6.18 12.17 15.26
C GLU A 83 5.84 13.31 16.23
N THR A 84 5.74 14.54 15.71
CA THR A 84 5.49 15.77 16.48
C THR A 84 4.04 16.25 16.41
N GLN A 85 3.14 15.47 15.81
CA GLN A 85 1.74 15.86 15.66
C GLN A 85 1.04 15.87 17.04
N TYR A 86 0.43 17.01 17.39
CA TYR A 86 -0.19 17.21 18.71
C TYR A 86 -1.32 16.21 19.03
N SER A 87 -2.27 16.05 18.10
CA SER A 87 -3.36 15.07 18.21
C SER A 87 -3.18 13.97 17.19
N ARG A 88 -3.08 12.70 17.62
CA ARG A 88 -2.85 11.54 16.75
C ARG A 88 -3.86 10.42 16.99
N LEU A 89 -4.46 9.92 15.92
CA LEU A 89 -5.35 8.76 15.94
C LEU A 89 -4.60 7.44 15.66
N PHE A 90 -3.47 7.53 14.95
CA PHE A 90 -2.63 6.41 14.57
C PHE A 90 -1.22 6.58 15.16
N ARG A 91 -0.44 5.49 15.12
CA ARG A 91 0.92 5.43 15.69
C ARG A 91 2.04 5.74 14.68
N SER A 92 1.69 5.83 13.41
CA SER A 92 2.57 6.05 12.24
C SER A 92 1.73 6.41 11.03
#